data_AF-A0A833E3R3-F1
#
_entry.id   AF-A0A833E3R3-F1
#
_cell.length_a   1.000
_cell.length_b   1.000
_cell.length_c   1.000
_cell.angle_alpha   90.00
_cell.angle_beta   90.00
_cell.angle_gamma   90.00
#
_symmetry.space_group_name_H-M   'P 1'
#
loop_
_entity.id
_entity.type
_entity.pdbx_description
1 polymer ?
#
loop_
_entity_poly.entity_id
_entity_poly.type
_entity_poly.pdbx_seq_one_letter_code
_entity_poly.pdbx_strand_id
1 'polypeptide(L)'
;MIDKIYCAQVKPEMEGQRVKLAGWVYRKREIKDKVFIVLRDSSGIIQTVFKEELSKEAYEIARKTGIESSVIIEGIVKQDRRAPGGVEVQADKIDVIQNVEFFPITKDASPEFLLDVRHLHLRSPKVAAIMKVKATLIQAAREWLLQDGWHEVFPPILVTGAVEGGATLFKLKYFDKTAYLSQSAQLYLEAAIFGLEKVWSLTPSFRAEKSRTRRHLTEFWHLELEAAWMNLWDIMKVEEELVSYMVQRTLELRRNEIEIYRKDFTTLKNTEPPFPRISYDEAIDILQN
;
A
#
# COMPACT_ATOMS: atom_id res chain seq x y z
N MET A 1 -22.86 0.83 13.12
CA MET A 1 -21.68 0.09 12.62
C MET A 1 -22.04 -1.39 12.71
N ILE A 2 -21.80 -2.19 11.66
CA ILE A 2 -22.00 -3.64 11.77
C ILE A 2 -20.93 -4.16 12.73
N ASP A 3 -21.33 -4.77 13.84
CA ASP A 3 -20.40 -5.49 14.70
C ASP A 3 -19.93 -6.73 13.95
N LYS A 4 -18.66 -6.73 13.54
CA LYS A 4 -18.05 -7.78 12.71
C LYS A 4 -16.69 -8.17 13.27
N ILE A 5 -16.31 -9.43 13.04
CA ILE A 5 -14.92 -9.86 13.15
C ILE A 5 -14.22 -9.65 11.81
N TYR A 6 -12.97 -9.20 11.83
CA TYR A 6 -12.15 -9.12 10.63
C TYR A 6 -11.65 -10.49 10.20
N CYS A 7 -11.52 -10.72 8.88
CA CYS A 7 -11.08 -12.02 8.33
C CYS A 7 -9.77 -12.51 8.97
N ALA A 8 -8.79 -11.64 9.18
CA ALA A 8 -7.49 -12.00 9.76
C ALA A 8 -7.55 -12.30 11.28
N GLN A 9 -8.62 -11.90 11.97
CA GLN A 9 -8.85 -12.18 13.39
C GLN A 9 -9.49 -13.55 13.62
N VAL A 10 -10.08 -14.17 12.59
CA VAL A 10 -10.57 -15.55 12.68
C VAL A 10 -9.36 -16.48 12.73
N LYS A 11 -9.16 -17.15 13.86
CA LYS A 11 -8.01 -18.03 14.12
C LYS A 11 -8.45 -19.42 14.59
N PRO A 12 -7.59 -20.44 14.50
CA PRO A 12 -7.90 -21.79 14.98
C PRO A 12 -8.39 -21.86 16.44
N GLU A 13 -7.93 -20.96 17.31
CA GLU A 13 -8.31 -20.91 18.73
C GLU A 13 -9.78 -20.51 18.94
N MET A 14 -10.45 -20.02 17.89
CA MET A 14 -11.87 -19.65 17.92
C MET A 14 -12.82 -20.81 17.55
N GLU A 15 -12.32 -22.05 17.46
CA GLU A 15 -13.13 -23.24 17.14
C GLU A 15 -14.48 -23.26 17.87
N GLY A 16 -15.55 -23.52 17.12
CA GLY A 16 -16.91 -23.61 17.66
C GLY A 16 -17.57 -22.27 17.98
N GLN A 17 -16.86 -21.15 17.91
CA GLN A 17 -17.45 -19.83 18.12
C GLN A 17 -18.26 -19.39 16.90
N ARG A 18 -19.40 -18.71 17.16
CA ARG A 18 -20.18 -18.06 16.11
C ARG A 18 -19.57 -16.71 15.78
N VAL A 19 -19.33 -16.47 14.50
CA VAL A 19 -18.74 -15.23 14.01
C VAL A 19 -19.63 -14.55 12.98
N LYS A 20 -19.55 -13.22 12.95
CA LYS A 20 -20.20 -12.37 11.95
C LYS A 20 -19.13 -11.68 11.12
N LEU A 21 -19.10 -11.99 9.84
CA LEU A 21 -18.18 -11.44 8.87
C LEU A 21 -18.92 -10.48 7.94
N ALA A 22 -18.26 -9.43 7.48
CA ALA A 22 -18.77 -8.60 6.39
C ALA A 22 -17.63 -8.20 5.45
N GLY A 23 -17.85 -8.34 4.15
CA GLY A 23 -16.80 -8.11 3.15
C GLY A 23 -17.29 -8.36 1.73
N TRP A 24 -16.36 -8.69 0.84
CA TRP A 24 -16.61 -8.93 -0.57
C TRP A 24 -16.22 -10.35 -0.97
N VAL A 25 -17.03 -10.99 -1.81
CA VAL A 25 -16.72 -12.31 -2.36
C VAL A 25 -15.48 -12.20 -3.26
N TYR A 26 -14.34 -12.72 -2.80
CA TYR A 26 -13.10 -12.64 -3.56
C TYR A 26 -12.95 -13.79 -4.56
N ARG A 27 -13.32 -14.99 -4.13
CA ARG A 27 -13.40 -16.18 -4.99
C ARG A 27 -14.59 -17.01 -4.59
N LYS A 28 -15.13 -17.73 -5.55
CA LYS A 28 -16.21 -18.68 -5.35
C LYS A 28 -15.92 -19.97 -6.09
N ARG A 29 -16.24 -21.09 -5.47
CA ARG A 29 -16.17 -22.42 -6.07
C ARG A 29 -17.35 -23.26 -5.61
N GLU A 30 -18.03 -23.91 -6.53
CA GLU A 30 -19.13 -24.85 -6.26
C GLU A 30 -18.62 -26.28 -6.47
N ILE A 31 -18.86 -27.15 -5.48
CA ILE A 31 -18.54 -28.57 -5.56
C ILE A 31 -19.72 -29.34 -4.98
N LYS A 32 -20.48 -30.03 -5.84
CA LYS A 32 -21.65 -30.84 -5.44
C LYS A 32 -22.62 -30.05 -4.55
N ASP A 33 -22.75 -30.49 -3.31
CA ASP A 33 -23.59 -30.00 -2.22
C ASP A 33 -23.01 -28.80 -1.44
N LYS A 34 -21.88 -28.23 -1.92
CA LYS A 34 -21.13 -27.19 -1.19
C LYS A 34 -20.77 -26.00 -2.06
N VAL A 35 -20.89 -24.80 -1.48
CA VAL A 35 -20.36 -23.56 -2.03
C VAL A 35 -19.26 -23.03 -1.12
N PHE A 36 -18.07 -22.87 -1.67
CA PHE A 36 -16.93 -22.25 -1.02
C PHE A 36 -16.86 -20.79 -1.47
N ILE A 37 -17.04 -19.86 -0.53
CA ILE A 37 -16.79 -18.44 -0.75
C ILE A 37 -15.55 -18.05 0.04
N VAL A 38 -14.52 -17.57 -0.66
CA VAL A 38 -13.42 -16.86 -0.02
C VAL A 38 -13.85 -15.42 0.14
N LEU A 39 -14.12 -15.01 1.37
CA LEU A 39 -14.51 -13.66 1.72
C LEU A 39 -13.27 -12.80 1.97
N ARG A 40 -13.22 -11.63 1.35
CA ARG A 40 -12.17 -10.62 1.55
C ARG A 40 -12.71 -9.44 2.36
N ASP A 41 -11.91 -8.98 3.29
CA ASP A 41 -12.04 -7.63 3.85
C ASP A 41 -10.68 -6.91 3.84
N SER A 42 -10.56 -5.78 4.53
CA SER A 42 -9.31 -5.00 4.58
C SER A 42 -8.17 -5.72 5.31
N SER A 43 -8.48 -6.66 6.21
CA SER A 43 -7.50 -7.38 7.01
C SER A 43 -6.93 -8.59 6.28
N GLY A 44 -7.70 -9.23 5.40
CA GLY A 44 -7.28 -10.43 4.69
C GLY A 44 -8.43 -11.17 4.03
N ILE A 45 -8.27 -12.48 3.92
CA ILE A 45 -9.26 -13.40 3.36
C ILE A 45 -9.57 -14.52 4.33
N ILE A 46 -10.80 -15.03 4.31
CA ILE A 46 -11.22 -16.21 5.08
C ILE A 46 -12.09 -17.10 4.19
N GLN A 47 -11.93 -18.42 4.32
CA GLN A 47 -12.81 -19.36 3.65
C GLN A 47 -14.12 -19.51 4.43
N THR A 48 -15.23 -19.38 3.72
CA THR A 48 -16.58 -19.68 4.22
C THR A 48 -17.16 -20.82 3.39
N VAL A 49 -17.84 -21.75 4.06
CA VAL A 49 -18.39 -22.96 3.46
C VAL A 49 -19.88 -23.03 3.73
N PHE A 50 -20.67 -22.98 2.67
CA PHE A 50 -22.11 -23.18 2.70
C PHE A 50 -22.39 -24.61 2.25
N LYS A 51 -23.25 -25.32 2.97
CA LYS A 51 -23.68 -26.68 2.63
C LYS A 51 -25.18 -26.77 2.68
N GLU A 52 -25.77 -27.52 1.76
CA GLU A 52 -27.23 -27.66 1.70
C GLU A 52 -27.79 -28.28 3.00
N GLU A 53 -27.06 -29.22 3.62
CA GLU A 53 -27.49 -29.84 4.89
C GLU A 53 -27.43 -28.90 6.10
N LEU A 54 -26.62 -27.84 6.03
CA LEU A 54 -26.50 -26.85 7.11
C LEU A 54 -27.59 -25.78 7.02
N SER A 55 -27.82 -25.26 5.81
CA SER A 55 -28.85 -24.26 5.52
C SER A 55 -29.11 -24.22 4.01
N LYS A 56 -30.24 -24.80 3.58
CA LYS A 56 -30.63 -24.83 2.17
C LYS A 56 -30.80 -23.43 1.58
N GLU A 57 -31.36 -22.50 2.36
CA GLU A 57 -31.55 -21.11 1.95
C GLU A 57 -30.21 -20.41 1.71
N ALA A 58 -29.30 -20.47 2.69
CA ALA A 58 -27.99 -19.82 2.57
C ALA A 58 -27.15 -20.45 1.46
N TYR A 59 -27.24 -21.77 1.26
CA TYR A 59 -26.62 -22.47 0.14
C TYR A 59 -27.11 -21.92 -1.21
N GLU A 60 -28.42 -21.83 -1.44
CA GLU A 60 -28.97 -21.34 -2.71
C GLU A 60 -28.65 -19.85 -2.96
N ILE A 61 -28.61 -19.02 -1.91
CA ILE A 61 -28.17 -17.62 -2.03
C ILE A 61 -26.69 -17.55 -2.41
N ALA A 62 -25.82 -18.32 -1.73
CA ALA A 62 -24.39 -18.37 -2.02
C ALA A 62 -24.11 -18.83 -3.48
N ARG A 63 -24.91 -19.78 -4.01
CA ARG A 63 -24.83 -20.23 -5.42
C ARG A 63 -25.14 -19.14 -6.44
N LYS A 64 -25.93 -18.13 -6.10
CA LYS A 64 -26.24 -16.99 -7.00
C LYS A 64 -25.34 -15.79 -6.78
N THR A 65 -24.63 -15.74 -5.65
CA THR A 65 -23.76 -14.62 -5.29
C THR A 65 -22.48 -14.62 -6.12
N GLY A 66 -22.21 -13.55 -6.87
CA GLY A 66 -21.03 -13.44 -7.75
C GLY A 66 -19.79 -12.84 -7.08
N ILE A 67 -18.67 -12.80 -7.81
CA ILE A 67 -17.41 -12.20 -7.33
C ILE A 67 -17.58 -10.68 -7.17
N GLU A 68 -16.97 -10.14 -6.11
CA GLU A 68 -17.08 -8.75 -5.64
C GLU A 68 -18.47 -8.34 -5.13
N SER A 69 -19.40 -9.29 -4.98
CA SER A 69 -20.63 -9.06 -4.23
C SER A 69 -20.31 -8.70 -2.78
N SER A 70 -21.02 -7.72 -2.24
CA SER A 70 -20.90 -7.33 -0.83
C SER A 70 -21.90 -8.11 0.02
N VAL A 71 -21.39 -8.75 1.07
CA VAL A 71 -22.15 -9.72 1.86
C VAL A 71 -21.82 -9.63 3.35
N ILE A 72 -22.79 -10.02 4.17
CA ILE A 72 -22.61 -10.34 5.59
C ILE A 72 -22.81 -11.84 5.72
N ILE A 73 -21.86 -12.53 6.36
CA ILE A 73 -21.88 -13.98 6.54
C ILE A 73 -21.82 -14.28 8.04
N GLU A 74 -22.72 -15.12 8.53
CA GLU A 74 -22.70 -15.64 9.89
C GLU A 74 -22.52 -17.16 9.87
N GLY A 75 -21.75 -17.68 10.82
CA GLY A 75 -21.46 -19.11 10.89
C GLY A 75 -20.55 -19.50 12.03
N ILE A 76 -20.22 -20.78 12.12
CA ILE A 76 -19.37 -21.36 13.16
C ILE A 76 -17.95 -21.55 12.64
N VAL A 77 -16.96 -21.10 13.41
CA VAL A 77 -15.54 -21.32 13.11
C VAL A 77 -15.20 -22.80 13.22
N LYS A 78 -14.48 -23.32 12.22
CA LYS A 78 -14.01 -24.70 12.16
C LYS A 78 -12.54 -24.78 11.71
N GLN A 79 -11.74 -25.54 12.42
CA GLN A 79 -10.37 -25.86 12.07
C GLN A 79 -10.35 -26.82 10.88
N ASP A 80 -9.62 -26.44 9.85
CA ASP A 80 -9.31 -27.31 8.73
C ASP A 80 -7.90 -26.95 8.24
N ARG A 81 -6.96 -27.90 8.39
CA ARG A 81 -5.57 -27.72 7.95
C ARG A 81 -5.44 -27.46 6.45
N ARG A 82 -6.47 -27.77 5.66
CA ARG A 82 -6.52 -27.53 4.21
C ARG A 82 -7.05 -26.13 3.87
N ALA A 83 -7.73 -25.47 4.81
CA ALA A 83 -8.24 -24.11 4.61
C ALA A 83 -7.11 -23.09 4.71
N PRO A 84 -7.16 -21.98 3.94
CA PRO A 84 -6.23 -20.87 4.10
C PRO A 84 -6.22 -20.36 5.56
N GLY A 85 -5.05 -20.33 6.19
CA GLY A 85 -4.92 -19.94 7.60
C GLY A 85 -5.27 -21.04 8.62
N GLY A 86 -5.54 -22.28 8.16
CA GLY A 86 -5.84 -23.43 9.02
C GLY A 86 -7.26 -23.45 9.61
N VAL A 87 -8.12 -22.54 9.15
CA VAL A 87 -9.47 -22.32 9.69
C VAL A 87 -10.44 -21.89 8.59
N GLU A 88 -11.68 -22.31 8.70
CA GLU A 88 -12.81 -21.91 7.85
C GLU A 88 -14.03 -21.54 8.71
N VAL A 89 -15.05 -20.95 8.09
CA VAL A 89 -16.35 -20.69 8.74
C VAL A 89 -17.42 -21.51 8.04
N GLN A 90 -18.09 -22.40 8.78
CA GLN A 90 -19.28 -23.09 8.30
C GLN A 90 -20.47 -22.14 8.40
N ALA A 91 -20.85 -21.59 7.25
CA ALA A 91 -21.80 -20.50 7.15
C ALA A 91 -23.23 -21.03 7.01
N ASP A 92 -24.09 -20.59 7.92
CA ASP A 92 -25.52 -20.95 7.96
C ASP A 92 -26.43 -19.78 7.50
N LYS A 93 -25.86 -18.57 7.39
CA LYS A 93 -26.57 -17.37 6.96
C LYS A 93 -25.70 -16.47 6.09
N ILE A 94 -26.30 -15.91 5.05
CA ILE A 94 -25.69 -14.92 4.16
C ILE A 94 -26.71 -13.83 3.81
N ASP A 95 -26.40 -12.59 4.17
CA ASP A 95 -27.16 -11.42 3.74
C ASP A 95 -26.40 -10.74 2.59
N VAL A 96 -26.97 -10.75 1.39
CA VAL A 96 -26.37 -10.09 0.22
C VAL A 96 -26.80 -8.63 0.21
N ILE A 97 -25.84 -7.72 0.42
CA ILE A 97 -26.07 -6.28 0.37
C ILE A 97 -26.20 -5.84 -1.09
N GLN A 98 -25.25 -6.27 -1.92
CA GLN A 98 -25.26 -6.05 -3.36
C GLN A 98 -24.66 -7.25 -4.07
N ASN A 99 -25.43 -7.86 -4.96
CA ASN A 99 -24.92 -8.89 -5.86
C ASN A 99 -24.20 -8.26 -7.06
N VAL A 100 -23.11 -8.90 -7.50
CA VAL A 100 -22.35 -8.50 -8.68
C VAL A 100 -22.33 -9.67 -9.66
N GLU A 101 -22.96 -9.51 -10.81
CA GLU A 101 -23.02 -10.53 -11.85
C GLU A 101 -21.76 -10.55 -12.72
N PHE A 102 -21.24 -9.36 -13.02
CA PHE A 102 -20.05 -9.18 -13.84
C PHE A 102 -19.04 -8.25 -13.15
N PHE A 103 -17.82 -8.74 -12.97
CA PHE A 103 -16.68 -7.93 -12.51
C PHE A 103 -15.61 -7.91 -13.61
N PRO A 104 -15.17 -6.72 -14.06
CA PRO A 104 -14.39 -6.59 -15.30
C PRO A 104 -12.96 -7.12 -15.22
N ILE A 105 -12.39 -7.26 -14.01
CA ILE A 105 -11.00 -7.69 -13.84
C ILE A 105 -10.94 -9.21 -13.78
N THR A 106 -10.33 -9.81 -14.81
CA THR A 106 -10.02 -11.23 -14.89
C THR A 106 -8.54 -11.50 -14.55
N LYS A 107 -8.15 -12.78 -14.49
CA LYS A 107 -6.77 -13.19 -14.17
C LYS A 107 -5.75 -12.68 -15.20
N ASP A 108 -6.16 -12.60 -16.47
CA ASP A 108 -5.28 -12.33 -17.62
C ASP A 108 -5.43 -10.90 -18.16
N ALA A 109 -5.97 -9.99 -17.34
CA ALA A 109 -6.12 -8.58 -17.69
C ALA A 109 -4.75 -7.92 -17.94
N SER A 110 -4.66 -7.13 -19.02
CA SER A 110 -3.43 -6.41 -19.35
C SER A 110 -3.13 -5.30 -18.34
N PRO A 111 -1.85 -4.91 -18.14
CA PRO A 111 -1.50 -3.78 -17.29
C PRO A 111 -2.21 -2.49 -17.66
N GLU A 112 -2.41 -2.22 -18.96
CA GLU A 112 -3.12 -1.04 -19.47
C GLU A 112 -4.58 -1.04 -19.01
N PHE A 113 -5.29 -2.14 -19.21
CA PHE A 113 -6.67 -2.26 -18.74
C PHE A 113 -6.78 -2.12 -17.22
N LEU A 114 -5.83 -2.70 -16.49
CA LEU A 114 -5.75 -2.59 -15.03
C LEU A 114 -5.50 -1.14 -14.54
N LEU A 115 -4.94 -0.27 -15.38
CA LEU A 115 -4.83 1.17 -15.12
C LEU A 115 -6.13 1.90 -15.48
N ASP A 116 -6.80 1.54 -16.58
CA ASP A 116 -8.10 2.13 -16.96
C ASP A 116 -9.16 1.91 -15.88
N VAL A 117 -9.18 0.72 -15.27
CA VAL A 117 -10.06 0.40 -14.13
C VAL A 117 -9.35 0.45 -12.78
N ARG A 118 -8.35 1.33 -12.60
CA ARG A 118 -7.52 1.36 -11.38
C ARG A 118 -8.34 1.50 -10.10
N HIS A 119 -9.42 2.26 -10.13
CA HIS A 119 -10.38 2.44 -9.04
C HIS A 119 -11.02 1.12 -8.56
N LEU A 120 -11.14 0.12 -9.44
CA LEU A 120 -11.51 -1.25 -9.08
C LEU A 120 -10.28 -2.04 -8.66
N HIS A 121 -9.20 -2.01 -9.45
CA HIS A 121 -7.99 -2.82 -9.23
C HIS A 121 -7.33 -2.60 -7.86
N LEU A 122 -7.44 -1.40 -7.29
CA LEU A 122 -6.96 -1.07 -5.93
C LEU A 122 -7.47 -2.05 -4.85
N ARG A 123 -8.66 -2.65 -5.03
CA ARG A 123 -9.24 -3.58 -4.05
C ARG A 123 -8.68 -5.00 -4.14
N SER A 124 -7.88 -5.30 -5.15
CA SER A 124 -7.21 -6.60 -5.26
C SER A 124 -6.21 -6.77 -4.10
N PRO A 125 -6.07 -7.97 -3.50
CA PRO A 125 -5.20 -8.16 -2.34
C PRO A 125 -3.75 -7.76 -2.58
N LYS A 126 -3.23 -8.02 -3.79
CA LYS A 126 -1.88 -7.61 -4.19
C LYS A 126 -1.73 -6.09 -4.15
N VAL A 127 -2.58 -5.35 -4.88
CA VAL A 127 -2.47 -3.88 -4.92
C VAL A 127 -2.74 -3.25 -3.56
N ALA A 128 -3.71 -3.75 -2.80
CA ALA A 128 -3.96 -3.30 -1.43
C ALA A 128 -2.73 -3.49 -0.53
N ALA A 129 -1.98 -4.58 -0.70
CA ALA A 129 -0.73 -4.81 0.04
C ALA A 129 0.33 -3.74 -0.26
N ILE A 130 0.48 -3.31 -1.52
CA ILE A 130 1.37 -2.17 -1.88
C ILE A 130 0.97 -0.91 -1.12
N MET A 131 -0.34 -0.61 -1.05
CA MET A 131 -0.83 0.58 -0.36
C MET A 131 -0.58 0.52 1.15
N LYS A 132 -0.78 -0.66 1.77
CA LYS A 132 -0.43 -0.88 3.19
C LYS A 132 1.05 -0.71 3.47
N VAL A 133 1.92 -1.24 2.60
CA VAL A 133 3.38 -1.09 2.70
C VAL A 133 3.76 0.39 2.54
N LYS A 134 3.22 1.09 1.53
CA LYS A 134 3.46 2.53 1.32
C LYS A 134 3.03 3.36 2.53
N ALA A 135 1.85 3.09 3.09
CA ALA A 135 1.38 3.78 4.30
C ALA A 135 2.32 3.55 5.49
N THR A 136 2.82 2.32 5.65
CA THR A 136 3.72 1.95 6.76
C THR A 136 5.10 2.58 6.61
N LEU A 137 5.66 2.62 5.39
CA LEU A 137 6.93 3.31 5.12
C LEU A 137 6.86 4.79 5.51
N ILE A 138 5.78 5.47 5.12
CA ILE A 138 5.58 6.88 5.45
C ILE A 138 5.31 7.09 6.95
N GLN A 139 4.56 6.19 7.59
CA GLN A 139 4.40 6.22 9.04
C GLN A 139 5.77 6.11 9.74
N ALA A 140 6.59 5.13 9.35
CA ALA A 140 7.91 4.92 9.93
C ALA A 140 8.83 6.12 9.71
N ALA A 141 8.78 6.77 8.54
CA ALA A 141 9.51 8.00 8.30
C ALA A 141 9.13 9.10 9.30
N ARG A 142 7.82 9.32 9.51
CA ARG A 142 7.33 10.30 10.49
C ARG A 142 7.74 9.95 11.92
N GLU A 143 7.70 8.66 12.29
CA GLU A 143 8.14 8.19 13.60
C GLU A 143 9.61 8.54 13.85
N TRP A 144 10.50 8.25 12.89
CA TRP A 144 11.93 8.56 13.00
C TRP A 144 12.18 10.07 13.04
N LEU A 145 11.56 10.83 12.13
CA LEU A 145 11.71 12.29 12.04
C LEU A 145 11.26 12.99 13.33
N LEU A 146 10.16 12.52 13.94
CA LEU A 146 9.69 13.03 15.23
C LEU A 146 10.68 12.73 16.36
N GLN A 147 11.21 11.50 16.40
CA GLN A 147 12.18 11.08 17.43
C GLN A 147 13.50 11.85 17.33
N ASP A 148 13.95 12.13 16.11
CA ASP A 148 15.19 12.88 15.85
C ASP A 148 14.96 14.42 15.86
N GLY A 149 13.75 14.89 16.19
CA GLY A 149 13.48 16.31 16.42
C GLY A 149 13.35 17.18 15.16
N TRP A 150 12.89 16.62 14.04
CA TRP A 150 12.60 17.36 12.81
C TRP A 150 11.19 17.98 12.83
N HIS A 151 11.06 19.17 12.25
CA HIS A 151 9.78 19.87 12.13
C HIS A 151 9.10 19.59 10.77
N GLU A 152 7.87 19.05 10.79
CA GLU A 152 7.05 18.94 9.57
C GLU A 152 6.56 20.33 9.15
N VAL A 153 6.80 20.71 7.89
CA VAL A 153 6.34 21.97 7.29
C VAL A 153 5.53 21.70 6.01
N PHE A 154 4.74 22.69 5.59
CA PHE A 154 3.78 22.56 4.47
C PHE A 154 4.09 23.57 3.35
N PRO A 155 5.14 23.33 2.55
CA PRO A 155 5.58 24.25 1.52
C PRO A 155 4.58 24.35 0.35
N PRO A 156 4.61 25.44 -0.44
CA PRO A 156 3.66 25.66 -1.52
C PRO A 156 3.92 24.76 -2.73
N ILE A 157 2.84 24.40 -3.43
CA ILE A 157 2.89 23.64 -4.69
C ILE A 157 2.90 24.57 -5.91
N LEU A 158 2.23 25.72 -5.82
CA LEU A 158 2.23 26.74 -6.87
C LEU A 158 3.44 27.66 -6.69
N VAL A 159 4.37 27.62 -7.63
CA VAL A 159 5.66 28.31 -7.55
C VAL A 159 5.95 29.12 -8.81
N THR A 160 6.91 30.03 -8.75
CA THR A 160 7.39 30.82 -9.89
C THR A 160 8.76 30.38 -10.40
N GLY A 161 9.54 29.66 -9.58
CA GLY A 161 10.89 29.19 -9.90
C GLY A 161 10.93 27.72 -10.33
N ALA A 162 11.98 27.36 -11.07
CA ALA A 162 12.38 25.98 -11.30
C ALA A 162 13.37 25.54 -10.21
N VAL A 163 13.30 24.30 -9.77
CA VAL A 163 14.30 23.71 -8.86
C VAL A 163 15.22 22.76 -9.65
N GLU A 164 14.63 21.91 -10.48
CA GLU A 164 15.31 20.80 -11.17
C GLU A 164 15.53 21.10 -12.66
N GLY A 165 15.68 22.39 -12.97
CA GLY A 165 15.77 22.91 -14.34
C GLY A 165 14.41 23.14 -15.02
N GLY A 166 14.42 24.02 -16.03
CA GLY A 166 13.18 24.49 -16.69
C GLY A 166 12.55 23.49 -17.68
N ALA A 167 13.24 22.40 -18.01
CA ALA A 167 12.81 21.48 -19.08
C ALA A 167 11.56 20.66 -18.72
N THR A 168 11.30 20.41 -17.43
CA THR A 168 10.24 19.51 -16.94
C THR A 168 9.19 20.22 -16.09
N LEU A 169 8.96 21.52 -16.30
CA LEU A 169 7.94 22.28 -15.57
C LEU A 169 6.54 22.14 -16.17
N PHE A 170 5.54 21.89 -15.31
CA PHE A 170 4.14 22.10 -15.68
C PHE A 170 3.75 23.56 -15.47
N LYS A 171 3.46 24.27 -16.56
CA LYS A 171 3.00 25.65 -16.55
C LYS A 171 1.48 25.71 -16.48
N LEU A 172 0.93 26.58 -15.63
CA LEU A 172 -0.50 26.85 -15.56
C LEU A 172 -0.80 28.36 -15.50
N LYS A 173 -2.00 28.72 -15.95
CA LYS A 173 -2.54 30.08 -15.76
C LYS A 173 -3.02 30.22 -14.32
N TYR A 174 -2.59 31.27 -13.64
CA TYR A 174 -2.98 31.60 -12.28
C TYR A 174 -3.49 33.04 -12.27
N PHE A 175 -4.79 33.21 -12.48
CA PHE A 175 -5.44 34.51 -12.71
C PHE A 175 -4.81 35.29 -13.87
N ASP A 176 -4.26 36.47 -13.59
CA ASP A 176 -3.51 37.36 -14.48
C ASP A 176 -2.03 36.96 -14.61
N LYS A 177 -1.58 35.96 -13.85
CA LYS A 177 -0.18 35.51 -13.78
C LYS A 177 0.01 34.10 -14.33
N THR A 178 1.29 33.72 -14.45
CA THR A 178 1.72 32.33 -14.70
C THR A 178 2.23 31.75 -13.39
N ALA A 179 1.88 30.50 -13.11
CA ALA A 179 2.47 29.69 -12.06
C ALA A 179 2.96 28.35 -12.63
N TYR A 180 3.75 27.65 -11.82
CA TYR A 180 4.23 26.31 -12.11
C TYR A 180 3.86 25.37 -10.96
N LEU A 181 3.70 24.08 -11.27
CA LEU A 181 3.65 23.05 -10.25
C LEU A 181 5.06 22.74 -9.76
N SER A 182 5.25 22.65 -8.45
CA SER A 182 6.54 22.42 -7.82
C SER A 182 7.16 21.08 -8.23
N GLN A 183 8.46 21.11 -8.58
CA GLN A 183 9.26 19.90 -8.82
C GLN A 183 9.87 19.32 -7.54
N SER A 184 9.99 20.17 -6.51
CA SER A 184 10.66 19.92 -5.24
C SER A 184 10.39 21.10 -4.29
N ALA A 185 10.21 20.81 -3.00
CA ALA A 185 10.03 21.81 -1.96
C ALA A 185 11.34 22.46 -1.47
N GLN A 186 12.50 21.97 -1.92
CA GLN A 186 13.83 22.28 -1.38
C GLN A 186 14.05 23.76 -1.07
N LEU A 187 13.84 24.68 -2.02
CA LEU A 187 14.09 26.11 -1.82
C LEU A 187 13.26 26.73 -0.68
N TYR A 188 12.07 26.19 -0.40
CA TYR A 188 11.25 26.65 0.73
C TYR A 188 11.70 26.01 2.05
N LEU A 189 12.23 24.79 2.01
CA LEU A 189 12.84 24.16 3.18
C LEU A 189 14.12 24.89 3.58
N GLU A 190 14.96 25.28 2.62
CA GLU A 190 16.15 26.13 2.83
C GLU A 190 15.79 27.48 3.49
N ALA A 191 14.61 28.04 3.21
CA ALA A 191 14.14 29.23 3.91
C ALA A 191 13.67 28.92 5.34
N ALA A 192 13.04 27.76 5.56
CA ALA A 192 12.45 27.37 6.84
C ALA A 192 13.50 26.97 7.90
N ILE A 193 14.66 26.43 7.50
CA ILE A 193 15.72 26.05 8.45
C ILE A 193 16.25 27.22 9.28
N PHE A 194 16.15 28.47 8.80
CA PHE A 194 16.60 29.64 9.56
C PHE A 194 15.79 29.88 10.85
N GLY A 195 14.56 29.38 10.93
CA GLY A 195 13.72 29.47 12.12
C GLY A 195 13.52 28.16 12.87
N LEU A 196 13.73 27.02 12.21
CA LEU A 196 13.39 25.69 12.71
C LEU A 196 14.56 24.70 12.74
N GLU A 197 15.71 25.09 12.19
CA GLU A 197 16.95 24.32 12.05
C GLU A 197 16.81 23.01 11.25
N LYS A 198 15.98 22.05 11.66
CA LYS A 198 15.74 20.76 11.00
C LYS A 198 14.29 20.68 10.53
N VAL A 199 14.05 20.69 9.22
CA VAL A 199 12.70 20.67 8.63
C VAL A 199 12.53 19.54 7.63
N TRP A 200 11.30 19.10 7.45
CA TRP A 200 10.96 18.13 6.42
C TRP A 200 9.55 18.37 5.87
N SER A 201 9.28 17.85 4.69
CA SER A 201 7.94 17.85 4.10
C SER A 201 7.66 16.58 3.30
N LEU A 202 6.38 16.23 3.19
CA LEU A 202 5.90 15.20 2.29
C LEU A 202 4.86 15.80 1.34
N THR A 203 5.25 16.12 0.12
CA THR A 203 4.40 16.83 -0.85
C THR A 203 4.31 16.10 -2.19
N PRO A 204 3.24 16.34 -2.98
CA PRO A 204 3.26 15.95 -4.39
C PRO A 204 4.24 16.84 -5.15
N SER A 205 5.17 16.22 -5.88
CA SER A 205 6.08 16.86 -6.82
C SER A 205 5.71 16.48 -8.25
N PHE A 206 5.90 17.43 -9.17
CA PHE A 206 5.46 17.33 -10.55
C PHE A 206 6.62 17.52 -11.51
N ARG A 207 6.84 16.56 -12.41
CA ARG A 207 7.86 16.63 -13.46
C ARG A 207 7.25 16.27 -14.80
N ALA A 208 7.24 17.21 -15.74
CA ALA A 208 6.75 17.03 -17.10
C ALA A 208 7.74 16.20 -17.96
N GLU A 209 8.18 15.05 -17.43
CA GLU A 209 9.08 14.13 -18.10
C GLU A 209 8.36 13.46 -19.28
N LYS A 210 8.95 13.56 -20.48
CA LYS A 210 8.40 12.96 -21.70
C LYS A 210 8.71 11.47 -21.79
N SER A 211 9.81 11.04 -21.17
CA SER A 211 10.28 9.67 -21.22
C SER A 211 9.40 8.72 -20.38
N ARG A 212 8.70 7.81 -21.06
CA ARG A 212 7.84 6.80 -20.43
C ARG A 212 8.65 5.59 -19.99
N THR A 213 9.39 5.75 -18.90
CA THR A 213 10.20 4.65 -18.32
C THR A 213 9.48 3.98 -17.15
N ARG A 214 9.94 2.79 -16.75
CA ARG A 214 9.47 2.08 -15.54
C ARG A 214 9.81 2.76 -14.20
N ARG A 215 10.54 3.88 -14.20
CA ARG A 215 11.05 4.56 -12.99
C ARG A 215 10.60 6.03 -12.86
N HIS A 216 9.79 6.52 -13.80
CA HIS A 216 9.35 7.92 -13.81
C HIS A 216 7.82 7.99 -13.73
N LEU A 217 7.33 8.94 -12.94
CA LEU A 217 5.95 9.40 -12.91
C LEU A 217 5.95 10.92 -13.13
N THR A 218 4.88 11.45 -13.70
CA THR A 218 4.72 12.91 -13.85
C THR A 218 4.27 13.59 -12.56
N GLU A 219 3.68 12.82 -11.65
CA GLU A 219 3.30 13.20 -10.29
C GLU A 219 3.76 12.10 -9.33
N PHE A 220 4.48 12.47 -8.28
CA PHE A 220 4.95 11.54 -7.26
C PHE A 220 4.95 12.19 -5.88
N TRP A 221 4.93 11.37 -4.84
CA TRP A 221 5.06 11.83 -3.47
C TRP A 221 6.53 11.94 -3.12
N HIS A 222 6.96 13.11 -2.66
CA HIS A 222 8.33 13.46 -2.40
C HIS A 222 8.51 13.75 -0.90
N LEU A 223 9.33 12.94 -0.24
CA LEU A 223 9.78 13.17 1.14
C LEU A 223 11.11 13.92 1.06
N GLU A 224 11.14 15.14 1.57
CA GLU A 224 12.28 16.05 1.47
C GLU A 224 12.64 16.57 2.86
N LEU A 225 13.94 16.60 3.17
CA LEU A 225 14.51 17.03 4.44
C LEU A 225 15.54 18.13 4.17
N GLU A 226 15.63 19.12 5.05
CA GLU A 226 16.65 20.16 5.01
C GLU A 226 17.08 20.50 6.44
N ALA A 227 18.38 20.71 6.67
CA ALA A 227 18.90 20.95 8.01
C ALA A 227 20.03 21.99 8.03
N ALA A 228 19.90 22.99 8.91
CA ALA A 228 20.98 23.89 9.26
C ALA A 228 22.15 23.12 9.90
N TRP A 229 23.36 23.66 9.76
CA TRP A 229 24.59 23.16 10.38
C TRP A 229 25.11 21.80 9.87
N MET A 230 24.39 21.12 8.97
CA MET A 230 24.82 19.86 8.35
C MET A 230 25.63 20.10 7.08
N ASN A 231 26.68 19.31 6.88
CA ASN A 231 27.33 19.17 5.57
C ASN A 231 26.87 17.88 4.86
N LEU A 232 27.45 17.61 3.69
CA LEU A 232 27.12 16.41 2.89
C LEU A 232 27.28 15.09 3.67
N TRP A 233 28.32 14.95 4.49
CA TRP A 233 28.57 13.72 5.25
C TRP A 233 27.55 13.52 6.36
N ASP A 234 27.07 14.62 6.95
CA ASP A 234 26.04 14.59 7.99
C ASP A 234 24.68 14.21 7.40
N ILE A 235 24.29 14.82 6.27
CA ILE A 235 23.01 14.49 5.62
C ILE A 235 22.99 13.05 5.06
N MET A 236 24.12 12.52 4.59
CA MET A 236 24.23 11.11 4.20
C MET A 236 23.99 10.14 5.37
N LYS A 237 24.36 10.52 6.61
CA LYS A 237 24.07 9.70 7.81
C LYS A 237 22.58 9.74 8.13
N VAL A 238 21.96 10.91 8.05
CA VAL A 238 20.51 11.08 8.19
C VAL A 238 19.76 10.21 7.17
N GLU A 239 20.18 10.22 5.90
CA GLU A 239 19.58 9.41 4.85
C GLU A 239 19.63 7.90 5.14
N GLU A 240 20.80 7.36 5.50
CA GLU A 240 20.94 5.92 5.77
C GLU A 240 20.19 5.49 7.03
N GLU A 241 20.18 6.31 8.08
CA GLU A 241 19.44 6.05 9.33
C GLU A 241 17.92 6.06 9.11
N LEU A 242 17.41 7.09 8.42
CA LEU A 242 15.99 7.21 8.09
C LEU A 242 15.52 6.05 7.20
N VAL A 243 16.24 5.78 6.11
CA VAL A 243 15.89 4.69 5.17
C VAL A 243 15.94 3.34 5.87
N SER A 244 16.95 3.10 6.69
CA SER A 244 17.05 1.86 7.47
C SER A 244 15.87 1.70 8.42
N TYR A 245 15.54 2.74 9.21
CA TYR A 245 14.39 2.71 10.10
C TYR A 245 13.08 2.43 9.34
N MET A 246 12.85 3.12 8.21
CA MET A 246 11.68 2.91 7.36
C MET A 246 11.57 1.45 6.90
N VAL A 247 12.67 0.86 6.44
CA VAL A 247 12.70 -0.52 5.94
C VAL A 247 12.50 -1.52 7.07
N GLN A 248 13.24 -1.42 8.18
CA GLN A 248 13.14 -2.37 9.29
C GLN A 248 11.77 -2.33 9.96
N ARG A 249 11.23 -1.12 10.20
CA ARG A 249 9.88 -0.96 10.78
C ARG A 249 8.80 -1.53 9.86
N THR A 250 8.95 -1.34 8.55
CA THR A 250 8.02 -1.91 7.57
C THR A 250 8.15 -3.43 7.47
N LEU A 251 9.36 -3.99 7.55
CA LEU A 251 9.58 -5.43 7.61
C LEU A 251 8.91 -6.06 8.82
N GLU A 252 9.03 -5.44 9.99
CA GLU A 252 8.40 -5.89 11.23
C GLU A 252 6.87 -5.95 11.10
N LEU A 253 6.26 -4.88 10.57
CA LEU A 253 4.81 -4.72 10.58
C LEU A 253 4.10 -5.31 9.36
N ARG A 254 4.78 -5.42 8.21
CA ARG A 254 4.18 -5.74 6.90
C ARG A 254 4.85 -6.93 6.19
N ARG A 255 5.51 -7.82 6.94
CA ARG A 255 6.16 -9.02 6.39
C ARG A 255 5.23 -9.81 5.46
N ASN A 256 4.00 -10.07 5.89
CA ASN A 256 3.02 -10.83 5.10
C ASN A 256 2.70 -10.16 3.77
N GLU A 257 2.52 -8.84 3.74
CA GLU A 257 2.33 -8.08 2.51
C GLU A 257 3.56 -8.11 1.60
N ILE A 258 4.78 -8.08 2.15
CA ILE A 258 6.03 -8.14 1.37
C ILE A 258 6.25 -9.54 0.79
N GLU A 259 5.90 -10.61 1.52
CA GLU A 259 6.03 -12.02 1.09
C GLU A 259 5.20 -12.38 -0.16
N ILE A 260 4.21 -11.54 -0.50
CA ILE A 260 3.44 -11.61 -1.74
C ILE A 260 4.31 -11.31 -2.97
N TYR A 261 5.33 -10.46 -2.80
CA TYR A 261 6.17 -9.92 -3.87
C TYR A 261 7.60 -10.42 -3.84
N ARG A 262 8.13 -10.76 -2.66
CA ARG A 262 9.52 -11.20 -2.48
C ARG A 262 9.58 -12.44 -1.59
N LYS A 263 10.39 -13.41 -2.00
CA LYS A 263 10.72 -14.59 -1.19
C LYS A 263 12.05 -14.42 -0.45
N ASP A 264 12.98 -13.71 -1.06
CA ASP A 264 14.24 -13.34 -0.45
C ASP A 264 14.14 -11.94 0.20
N PHE A 265 14.47 -11.90 1.49
CA PHE A 265 14.46 -10.71 2.33
C PHE A 265 15.86 -10.14 2.57
N THR A 266 16.92 -10.78 2.04
CA THR A 266 18.31 -10.47 2.34
C THR A 266 18.63 -8.99 2.13
N THR A 267 18.27 -8.41 0.99
CA THR A 267 18.55 -6.99 0.72
C THR A 267 17.80 -6.04 1.67
N LEU A 268 16.58 -6.40 2.09
CA LEU A 268 15.79 -5.57 3.02
C LEU A 268 16.37 -5.66 4.44
N LYS A 269 16.77 -6.86 4.87
CA LYS A 269 17.44 -7.06 6.17
C LYS A 269 18.79 -6.36 6.24
N ASN A 270 19.52 -6.33 5.12
CA ASN A 270 20.82 -5.67 5.01
C ASN A 270 20.71 -4.14 4.81
N THR A 271 19.50 -3.57 4.78
CA THR A 271 19.31 -2.12 4.76
C THR A 271 19.47 -1.60 6.19
N GLU A 272 20.73 -1.54 6.63
CA GLU A 272 21.18 -1.05 7.93
C GLU A 272 22.46 -0.20 7.74
N PRO A 273 22.68 0.87 8.52
CA PRO A 273 23.89 1.66 8.42
C PRO A 273 25.14 0.87 8.90
N PRO A 274 26.35 1.22 8.40
CA PRO A 274 26.59 2.19 7.33
C PRO A 274 26.38 1.58 5.95
N PHE A 275 25.73 2.33 5.05
CA PHE A 275 25.64 1.95 3.64
C PHE A 275 27.00 2.08 2.95
N PRO A 276 27.29 1.22 1.94
CA PRO A 276 28.46 1.38 1.10
C PRO A 276 28.49 2.77 0.45
N ARG A 277 29.63 3.44 0.52
CA ARG A 277 29.88 4.74 -0.10
C ARG A 277 31.01 4.57 -1.12
N ILE A 278 30.74 4.98 -2.35
CA ILE A 278 31.74 5.07 -3.41
C ILE A 278 31.71 6.49 -3.96
N SER A 279 32.87 7.03 -4.28
CA SER A 279 32.97 8.29 -5.01
C SER A 279 32.43 8.13 -6.43
N TYR A 280 32.14 9.26 -7.08
CA TYR A 280 31.77 9.24 -8.50
C TYR A 280 32.87 8.61 -9.36
N ASP A 281 34.14 8.91 -9.07
CA ASP A 281 35.29 8.41 -9.82
C ASP A 281 35.39 6.88 -9.70
N GLU A 282 35.26 6.34 -8.48
CA GLU A 282 35.22 4.89 -8.26
C GLU A 282 34.05 4.22 -8.99
N ALA A 283 32.88 4.87 -9.03
CA ALA A 283 31.74 4.35 -9.77
C ALA A 283 32.01 4.28 -11.28
N ILE A 284 32.71 5.27 -11.85
CA ILE A 284 33.12 5.27 -13.25
C ILE A 284 34.11 4.13 -13.51
N ASP A 285 35.10 3.96 -12.65
CA ASP A 285 36.09 2.87 -12.76
C ASP A 285 35.40 1.50 -12.71
N ILE A 286 34.43 1.30 -11.81
CA ILE A 286 33.66 0.04 -11.73
C ILE A 286 32.87 -0.22 -13.02
N LEU A 287 32.29 0.81 -13.64
CA LEU A 287 31.47 0.64 -14.85
C LEU A 287 32.28 0.40 -16.12
N GLN A 288 33.55 0.84 -16.15
CA GLN A 288 34.44 0.65 -17.29
C GLN A 288 35.11 -0.73 -17.33
N ASN A 289 35.18 -1.41 -16.18
CA ASN A 289 35.70 -2.77 -16.04
C ASN A 289 34.61 -3.83 -16.28
#